data_AF-A0A7X0RRZ9-F1
#
_entry.id   AF-A0A7X0RRZ9-F1
#
_cell.length_a   1.000
_cell.length_b   1.000
_cell.length_c   1.000
_cell.angle_alpha   90.00
_cell.angle_beta   90.00
_cell.angle_gamma   90.00
#
_symmetry.space_group_name_H-M   'P 1'
#
loop_
_entity.id
_entity.type
_entity.pdbx_description
1 polymer ?
#
loop_
_entity_poly.entity_id
_entity_poly.type
_entity_poly.pdbx_seq_one_letter_code
_entity_poly.pdbx_strand_id
1 'polypeptide(L)'
;MDHIQLSDEIRTVSTRLQKAADAMFKLGAEKAEAERVYRMRLSQEILTLKSEGMSATLIPDIARGNVSDLLFQRDATEVKFKAATEACAALKASLSALQSILRIQESA
;
A
#
# COMPACT_ATOMS: atom_id res chain seq x y z
N MET A 1 -21.65 22.33 16.69
CA MET A 1 -20.93 22.48 15.42
C MET A 1 -21.91 23.12 14.47
N ASP A 2 -21.58 24.29 13.92
CA ASP A 2 -22.43 25.01 12.98
C ASP A 2 -22.48 24.29 11.61
N HIS A 3 -23.56 24.43 10.84
CA HIS A 3 -23.72 23.81 9.51
C HIS A 3 -22.55 24.17 8.57
N ILE A 4 -22.02 25.38 8.69
CA ILE A 4 -20.87 25.86 7.92
C ILE A 4 -19.61 25.08 8.32
N GLN A 5 -19.38 24.85 9.62
CA GLN A 5 -18.22 24.11 10.12
C GLN A 5 -18.24 22.64 9.66
N LEU A 6 -19.40 21.99 9.67
CA LEU A 6 -19.55 20.61 9.22
C LEU A 6 -19.31 20.48 7.71
N SER A 7 -19.81 21.45 6.93
CA SER A 7 -19.59 21.51 5.48
C SER A 7 -18.11 21.67 5.12
N ASP A 8 -17.38 22.50 5.86
CA ASP A 8 -15.94 22.69 5.67
C ASP A 8 -15.13 21.45 6.07
N GLU A 9 -15.55 20.73 7.12
CA GLU A 9 -14.93 19.47 7.52
C GLU A 9 -15.14 18.38 6.46
N ILE A 10 -16.36 18.27 5.91
CA ILE A 10 -16.67 17.38 4.79
C ILE A 10 -15.75 17.70 3.60
N ARG A 11 -15.65 18.97 3.18
CA ARG A 11 -14.77 19.38 2.07
C ARG A 11 -13.31 19.02 2.35
N THR A 12 -12.85 19.19 3.58
CA THR A 12 -11.49 18.85 4.00
C THR A 12 -11.23 17.35 3.90
N VAL A 13 -12.12 16.52 4.43
CA VAL A 13 -11.99 15.05 4.36
C VAL A 13 -12.08 14.57 2.91
N SER A 14 -12.99 15.10 2.09
CA SER A 14 -13.08 14.78 0.66
C SER A 14 -11.79 15.11 -0.09
N THR A 15 -11.18 16.27 0.19
CA THR A 15 -9.90 16.66 -0.44
C THR A 15 -8.76 15.73 -0.03
N ARG A 16 -8.72 15.31 1.24
CA ARG A 16 -7.73 14.35 1.74
C ARG A 16 -7.93 12.97 1.10
N LEU A 17 -9.19 12.53 0.95
CA LEU A 17 -9.53 11.27 0.30
C LEU A 17 -9.11 11.26 -1.17
N GLN A 18 -9.33 12.35 -1.90
CA GLN A 18 -8.88 12.48 -3.29
C GLN A 18 -7.36 12.34 -3.40
N LYS A 19 -6.61 13.11 -2.60
CA LYS A 19 -5.14 13.04 -2.57
C LYS A 19 -4.63 11.65 -2.20
N ALA A 20 -5.30 10.98 -1.25
CA ALA A 20 -4.96 9.63 -0.85
C ALA A 20 -5.20 8.63 -1.99
N ALA A 21 -6.32 8.75 -2.71
CA ALA A 21 -6.62 7.92 -3.87
C ALA A 21 -5.58 8.11 -4.99
N ASP A 22 -5.19 9.35 -5.30
CA ASP A 22 -4.16 9.64 -6.31
C ASP A 22 -2.81 9.02 -5.91
N ALA A 23 -2.44 9.12 -4.63
CA ALA A 23 -1.21 8.50 -4.11
C ALA A 23 -1.25 6.96 -4.17
N MET A 24 -2.44 6.32 -4.05
CA MET A 24 -2.55 4.86 -4.14
C MET A 24 -2.13 4.32 -5.50
N PHE A 25 -2.39 5.02 -6.61
CA PHE A 25 -1.94 4.57 -7.93
C PHE A 25 -0.42 4.47 -7.99
N LYS A 26 0.28 5.46 -7.43
CA LYS A 26 1.74 5.46 -7.33
C LYS A 26 2.23 4.32 -6.44
N LEU A 27 1.63 4.13 -5.26
CA LEU A 27 1.99 3.03 -4.35
C LEU A 27 1.74 1.66 -4.98
N GLY A 28 0.67 1.52 -5.77
CA GLY A 28 0.36 0.29 -6.49
C GLY A 28 1.41 -0.04 -7.55
N ALA A 29 1.85 0.97 -8.32
CA ALA A 29 2.95 0.82 -9.27
C ALA A 29 4.28 0.48 -8.58
N GLU A 30 4.62 1.18 -7.49
CA GLU A 30 5.81 0.90 -6.67
C GLU A 30 5.82 -0.55 -6.15
N LYS A 31 4.69 -1.01 -5.61
CA LYS A 31 4.51 -2.39 -5.13
C LYS A 31 4.69 -3.40 -6.27
N ALA A 32 4.05 -3.18 -7.41
CA ALA A 32 4.12 -4.08 -8.56
C ALA A 32 5.55 -4.18 -9.11
N GLU A 33 6.26 -3.06 -9.18
CA GLU A 33 7.64 -3.00 -9.64
C GLU A 33 8.59 -3.70 -8.66
N ALA A 34 8.45 -3.46 -7.36
CA ALA A 34 9.27 -4.13 -6.35
C ALA A 34 9.10 -5.66 -6.39
N GLU A 35 7.86 -6.16 -6.55
CA GLU A 35 7.58 -7.59 -6.75
C GLU A 35 8.27 -8.13 -8.02
N ARG A 36 8.16 -7.41 -9.13
CA ARG A 36 8.76 -7.80 -10.42
C ARG A 36 10.27 -7.91 -10.31
N VAL A 37 10.92 -6.89 -9.75
CA VAL A 37 12.37 -6.83 -9.57
C VAL A 37 12.86 -7.93 -8.64
N TYR A 38 12.20 -8.10 -7.48
CA TYR A 38 12.56 -9.16 -6.54
C TYR A 38 12.49 -10.55 -7.18
N ARG A 39 11.38 -10.88 -7.85
CA ARG A 39 11.23 -12.20 -8.50
C ARG A 39 12.28 -12.44 -9.58
N MET A 40 12.53 -11.43 -10.42
CA MET A 40 13.55 -11.52 -11.47
C MET A 40 14.93 -11.80 -10.87
N ARG A 41 15.34 -11.03 -9.87
CA ARG A 41 16.66 -11.16 -9.23
C ARG A 41 16.80 -12.45 -8.45
N LEU A 42 15.76 -12.88 -7.72
CA LEU A 42 15.74 -14.16 -7.04
C LEU A 42 15.92 -15.33 -8.01
N SER A 43 15.23 -15.32 -9.16
CA SER A 43 15.39 -16.36 -10.17
C SER A 43 16.79 -16.38 -10.78
N GLN A 44 17.39 -15.21 -11.06
CA GLN A 44 18.77 -15.13 -11.53
C GLN A 44 19.76 -15.67 -10.50
N GLU A 45 19.56 -15.36 -9.22
CA GLU A 45 20.39 -15.83 -8.12
C GLU A 45 20.32 -17.35 -7.97
N ILE A 46 19.12 -17.92 -8.03
CA ILE A 46 18.90 -19.38 -8.00
C ILE A 46 19.66 -20.08 -9.14
N LEU A 47 19.59 -19.53 -10.35
CA LEU A 47 20.29 -20.09 -11.51
C LEU A 47 21.81 -20.00 -11.36
N THR A 48 22.31 -18.88 -10.81
CA THR A 48 23.73 -18.67 -10.53
C THR A 48 24.24 -19.69 -9.52
N LEU A 49 23.61 -19.80 -8.35
CA LEU A 49 23.98 -20.77 -7.32
C LEU A 49 23.90 -22.22 -7.81
N LYS A 50 22.91 -22.53 -8.66
CA LYS A 50 22.82 -23.86 -9.30
C LYS A 50 24.01 -24.11 -10.23
N SER A 51 24.43 -23.12 -11.01
CA SER A 51 25.59 -23.23 -11.91
C SER A 51 26.91 -23.39 -11.15
N GLU A 52 26.99 -22.85 -9.93
CA GLU A 52 28.14 -22.97 -9.02
C GLU A 52 28.18 -24.32 -8.27
N GLY A 53 27.21 -25.20 -8.50
CA GLY A 53 27.16 -26.53 -7.87
C GLY A 53 26.65 -26.53 -6.43
N MET A 54 25.98 -25.46 -5.99
CA MET A 54 25.36 -25.41 -4.67
C MET A 54 24.34 -26.54 -4.49
N SER A 55 24.27 -27.11 -3.28
CA SER A 55 23.26 -28.13 -2.96
C SER A 55 21.85 -27.60 -3.22
N ALA A 56 21.05 -28.34 -3.99
CA ALA A 56 19.70 -27.94 -4.37
C ALA A 56 18.80 -27.62 -3.15
N THR A 57 19.06 -28.25 -2.00
CA THR A 57 18.33 -28.00 -0.75
C THR A 57 18.66 -26.67 -0.10
N LEU A 58 19.86 -26.11 -0.35
CA LEU A 58 20.33 -24.85 0.25
C LEU A 58 20.08 -23.63 -0.64
N ILE A 59 19.99 -23.84 -1.96
CA ILE A 59 19.79 -22.77 -2.94
C ILE A 59 18.64 -21.81 -2.56
N PRO A 60 17.43 -22.27 -2.16
CA PRO A 60 16.33 -21.35 -1.86
C PRO A 60 16.63 -20.39 -0.71
N ASP A 61 17.33 -20.87 0.34
CA ASP A 61 17.60 -20.08 1.53
C ASP A 61 18.75 -19.10 1.28
N ILE A 62 19.81 -19.57 0.60
CA ILE A 62 20.95 -18.73 0.23
C ILE A 62 20.51 -17.64 -0.76
N ALA A 63 19.75 -18.00 -1.81
CA ALA A 63 19.29 -17.03 -2.79
C ALA A 63 18.46 -15.92 -2.15
N ARG A 64 17.51 -16.27 -1.26
CA ARG A 64 16.73 -15.26 -0.51
C ARG A 64 17.59 -14.41 0.40
N GLY A 65 18.61 -14.99 1.03
CA GLY A 65 19.59 -14.25 1.83
C GLY A 65 20.36 -13.24 0.98
N ASN A 66 20.84 -13.65 -0.19
CA ASN A 66 21.62 -12.82 -1.10
C ASN A 66 20.80 -11.66 -1.70
N VAL A 67 19.49 -11.85 -1.91
CA VAL A 67 18.58 -10.79 -2.39
C VAL A 67 17.69 -10.22 -1.28
N SER A 68 18.12 -10.31 -0.01
CA SER A 68 17.31 -9.93 1.16
C SER A 68 16.87 -8.46 1.17
N ASP A 69 17.70 -7.54 0.66
CA ASP A 69 17.31 -6.13 0.52
C ASP A 69 16.13 -5.94 -0.43
N LEU A 70 16.08 -6.70 -1.52
CA LEU A 70 14.98 -6.67 -2.49
C LEU A 70 13.72 -7.31 -1.91
N LEU A 71 13.88 -8.38 -1.13
CA LEU A 71 12.79 -9.00 -0.37
C LEU A 71 12.19 -8.00 0.63
N PHE A 72 13.03 -7.31 1.39
CA PHE A 72 12.60 -6.26 2.32
C PHE A 72 11.86 -5.14 1.59
N GLN A 73 12.39 -4.65 0.47
CA GLN A 73 11.74 -3.58 -0.30
C GLN A 73 10.36 -4.01 -0.81
N ARG A 74 10.25 -5.23 -1.36
CA ARG A 74 8.97 -5.81 -1.79
C ARG A 74 7.98 -5.84 -0.63
N ASP A 75 8.37 -6.39 0.52
CA ASP A 75 7.48 -6.54 1.67
C ASP A 75 7.07 -5.18 2.24
N ALA A 76 8.01 -4.24 2.31
CA ALA A 76 7.74 -2.88 2.76
C ALA A 76 6.74 -2.17 1.84
N THR A 77 6.88 -2.29 0.51
CA THR A 77 5.93 -1.69 -0.44
C THR A 77 4.55 -2.34 -0.37
N GLU A 78 4.47 -3.65 -0.12
CA GLU A 78 3.19 -4.34 0.09
C GLU A 78 2.49 -3.85 1.35
N VAL A 79 3.19 -3.79 2.48
CA VAL A 79 2.64 -3.30 3.75
C VAL A 79 2.20 -1.85 3.61
N LYS A 80 3.02 -1.01 2.96
CA LYS A 80 2.70 0.40 2.70
C LYS A 80 1.43 0.57 1.86
N PHE A 81 1.25 -0.24 0.82
CA PHE A 81 0.05 -0.21 -0.02
C PHE A 81 -1.20 -0.66 0.75
N LYS A 82 -1.10 -1.72 1.58
CA LYS A 82 -2.20 -2.16 2.46
C LYS A 82 -2.60 -1.08 3.46
N ALA A 83 -1.62 -0.51 4.16
CA ALA A 83 -1.86 0.58 5.11
C ALA A 83 -2.51 1.80 4.45
N ALA A 84 -2.10 2.17 3.24
CA ALA A 84 -2.73 3.24 2.48
C ALA A 84 -4.19 2.93 2.11
N THR A 85 -4.48 1.67 1.75
CA THR A 85 -5.85 1.22 1.45
C THR A 85 -6.75 1.32 2.68
N GLU A 86 -6.26 0.89 3.84
CA GLU A 86 -6.97 1.00 5.13
C GLU A 86 -7.19 2.47 5.53
N ALA A 87 -6.20 3.33 5.35
CA ALA A 87 -6.34 4.76 5.61
C ALA A 87 -7.40 5.42 4.72
N CYS A 88 -7.45 5.06 3.43
CA CYS A 88 -8.50 5.49 2.51
C CYS A 88 -9.89 5.01 2.96
N ALA A 89 -10.00 3.77 3.44
CA ALA A 89 -11.26 3.23 3.96
C ALA A 89 -11.73 3.99 5.22
N ALA A 90 -10.80 4.33 6.12
CA ALA A 90 -11.11 5.14 7.30
C ALA A 90 -11.61 6.54 6.91
N LEU A 91 -10.97 7.21 5.95
CA LEU A 91 -11.43 8.52 5.44
C LEU A 91 -12.83 8.44 4.82
N LYS A 92 -13.13 7.37 4.08
CA LYS A 92 -14.48 7.13 3.55
C LYS A 92 -15.50 6.96 4.67
N ALA A 93 -15.19 6.17 5.69
CA ALA A 93 -16.08 5.98 6.84
C ALA A 93 -16.33 7.30 7.59
N SER A 94 -15.30 8.11 7.81
CA SER A 94 -15.44 9.44 8.42
C SER A 94 -16.32 10.36 7.57
N LEU A 95 -16.13 10.39 6.25
CA LEU A 95 -16.96 11.19 5.34
C LEU A 95 -18.44 10.78 5.42
N SER A 96 -18.73 9.48 5.38
CA SER A 96 -20.10 8.95 5.51
C SER A 96 -20.75 9.33 6.85
N ALA A 97 -19.97 9.33 7.94
CA ALA A 97 -20.46 9.72 9.26
C ALA A 97 -20.81 11.22 9.28
N LEU A 98 -19.95 12.09 8.75
CA LEU A 98 -20.19 13.53 8.66
C LEU A 98 -21.42 13.85 7.81
N GLN A 99 -21.58 13.20 6.65
CA GLN A 99 -22.76 13.33 5.80
C GLN A 99 -24.05 12.90 6.52
N SER A 100 -23.98 11.83 7.32
CA SER A 100 -25.13 11.36 8.10
C SER A 100 -25.53 12.36 9.18
N ILE A 101 -24.56 12.95 9.88
CA ILE A 101 -24.80 14.00 10.89
C ILE A 101 -25.46 15.22 10.22
N LEU A 102 -24.93 15.68 9.08
CA LEU A 102 -25.48 16.82 8.35
C LEU A 102 -26.96 16.58 7.99
N ARG A 103 -27.28 15.41 7.44
CA ARG A 103 -28.65 15.04 7.07
C ARG A 103 -29.61 15.07 8.26
N ILE A 104 -29.18 14.60 9.43
CA ILE A 104 -29.99 14.62 10.65
C ILE A 104 -30.25 16.06 11.09
N GLN A 105 -29.25 16.94 11.00
CA GLN A 105 -29.39 18.35 11.35
C GLN A 105 -30.29 19.12 10.39
N GLU A 106 -30.29 18.79 9.09
CA GLU A 106 -31.22 19.38 8.11
C GLU A 106 -32.68 18.92 8.30
N SER A 107 -32.88 17.78 8.96
CA SER A 107 -34.21 17.19 9.18
C SER A 107 -34.84 17.56 10.54
N ALA A 108 -34.10 18.28 11.40
CA ALA A 108 -34.50 18.69 12.74
C ALA A 108 -34.89 20.18 12.76
#